data_AF-A0A3D9USE3-F1
#
_entry.id   AF-A0A3D9USE3-F1
#
_cell.length_a   1.000
_cell.length_b   1.000
_cell.length_c   1.000
_cell.angle_alpha   90.00
_cell.angle_beta   90.00
_cell.angle_gamma   90.00
#
_symmetry.space_group_name_H-M   'P 1'
#
loop_
_entity.id
_entity.type
_entity.pdbx_description
1 polymer ?
#
loop_
_entity_poly.entity_id
_entity_poly.type
_entity_poly.pdbx_seq_one_letter_code
_entity_poly.pdbx_strand_id
1 'polypeptide(L)'
;MNINAFSHYFGELTDLCQSAKISYPLFDVLFLTMCAVIAGAEGWEDIEDFGETYFDWLQQKGLFPTRLPAHDTSARIISHFDPTQLSKNTS
;
A
#
# COMPACT_ATOMS: atom_id res chain seq x y z
N MET A 1 12.99 -7.96 -5.73
CA MET A 1 11.84 -8.38 -4.89
C MET A 1 10.73 -8.93 -5.79
N ASN A 2 10.23 -10.12 -5.49
CA ASN A 2 9.09 -10.75 -6.18
C ASN A 2 7.83 -10.47 -5.34
N ILE A 3 6.77 -9.92 -5.95
CA ILE A 3 5.53 -9.54 -5.24
C ILE A 3 4.62 -10.75 -4.96
N ASN A 4 4.87 -11.92 -5.56
CA ASN A 4 3.99 -13.09 -5.50
C ASN A 4 3.65 -13.52 -4.07
N ALA A 5 4.61 -13.48 -3.14
CA ALA A 5 4.34 -13.81 -1.74
C ALA A 5 3.37 -12.80 -1.11
N PHE A 6 3.58 -11.51 -1.36
CA PHE A 6 2.70 -10.46 -0.86
C PHE A 6 1.29 -10.58 -1.49
N SER A 7 1.20 -10.83 -2.80
CA SER A 7 -0.07 -11.08 -3.49
C SER A 7 -0.80 -12.31 -2.95
N HIS A 8 -0.11 -13.37 -2.56
CA HIS A 8 -0.72 -14.56 -1.97
C HIS A 8 -1.40 -14.26 -0.61
N TYR A 9 -0.81 -13.40 0.22
CA TYR A 9 -1.37 -13.07 1.53
C TYR A 9 -2.37 -11.91 1.51
N PHE A 10 -2.18 -10.95 0.60
CA PHE A 10 -2.90 -9.68 0.63
C PHE A 10 -3.71 -9.38 -0.64
N GLY A 11 -3.66 -10.26 -1.65
CA GLY A 11 -4.36 -10.06 -2.92
C GLY A 11 -5.89 -10.12 -2.82
N GLU A 12 -6.41 -10.77 -1.77
CA GLU A 12 -7.86 -10.88 -1.51
C GLU A 12 -8.39 -9.84 -0.53
N LEU A 13 -7.59 -8.85 -0.13
CA LEU A 13 -8.04 -7.81 0.78
C LEU A 13 -9.12 -6.95 0.11
N THR A 14 -10.31 -6.95 0.72
CA THR A 14 -11.40 -6.07 0.29
C THR A 14 -11.07 -4.62 0.61
N ASP A 15 -11.09 -3.76 -0.40
CA ASP A 15 -11.02 -2.31 -0.21
C ASP A 15 -12.38 -1.80 0.29
N LEU A 16 -12.41 -1.26 1.50
CA LEU A 16 -13.61 -0.69 2.12
C LEU A 16 -13.78 0.80 1.78
N CYS A 17 -12.85 1.42 1.04
CA CYS A 17 -12.88 2.85 0.74
C CYS A 17 -13.98 3.20 -0.28
N GLN A 18 -14.82 4.19 0.06
CA GLN A 18 -15.92 4.68 -0.77
C GLN A 18 -15.43 5.38 -2.06
N SER A 19 -16.04 5.03 -3.19
CA SER A 19 -15.63 5.32 -4.57
C SER A 19 -15.90 6.75 -5.08
N ALA A 20 -15.49 7.80 -4.35
CA ALA A 20 -15.79 9.19 -4.75
C ALA A 20 -14.62 10.01 -5.34
N LYS A 21 -13.38 9.49 -5.36
CA LYS A 21 -12.20 10.15 -5.96
C LYS A 21 -11.17 9.09 -6.35
N ILE A 22 -10.13 9.48 -7.10
CA ILE A 22 -9.00 8.62 -7.53
C ILE A 22 -8.71 7.56 -6.47
N SER A 23 -9.09 6.32 -6.78
CA SER A 23 -8.96 5.18 -5.88
C SER A 23 -7.56 4.62 -6.07
N TYR A 24 -6.79 4.61 -4.99
CA TYR A 24 -5.55 3.86 -4.90
C TYR A 24 -5.90 2.50 -4.30
N PRO A 25 -5.56 1.39 -4.96
CA PRO A 25 -5.85 0.07 -4.40
C PRO A 25 -5.22 -0.07 -3.02
N LEU A 26 -5.99 -0.55 -2.05
CA LEU A 26 -5.47 -0.84 -0.71
C LEU A 26 -4.19 -1.69 -0.77
N PHE A 27 -4.15 -2.65 -1.69
CA PHE A 27 -2.97 -3.48 -1.95
C PHE A 27 -1.71 -2.67 -2.28
N ASP A 28 -1.80 -1.72 -3.20
CA ASP A 28 -0.68 -0.88 -3.61
C ASP A 28 -0.17 -0.03 -2.44
N VAL A 29 -1.10 0.60 -1.70
CA VAL A 29 -0.77 1.44 -0.54
C VAL A 29 -0.15 0.62 0.58
N LEU A 30 -0.70 -0.57 0.87
CA LEU A 30 -0.16 -1.46 1.89
C LEU A 30 1.24 -1.97 1.54
N PHE A 31 1.47 -2.31 0.26
CA PHE A 31 2.79 -2.71 -0.21
C PHE A 31 3.82 -1.59 -0.05
N LEU A 32 3.45 -0.36 -0.43
CA LEU A 32 4.28 0.82 -0.25
C LEU A 32 4.61 1.06 1.22
N THR A 33 3.60 1.11 2.09
CA THR A 33 3.77 1.31 3.53
C THR A 33 4.70 0.26 4.13
N MET A 34 4.51 -1.02 3.80
CA MET A 34 5.38 -2.09 4.32
C MET A 34 6.83 -1.93 3.84
N CYS A 35 7.06 -1.64 2.56
CA CYS A 35 8.42 -1.43 2.03
C CYS A 35 9.12 -0.25 2.70
N ALA A 36 8.42 0.87 2.84
CA ALA A 36 8.94 2.09 3.47
C ALA A 36 9.27 1.85 4.95
N VAL A 37 8.37 1.21 5.71
CA VAL A 37 8.60 0.90 7.13
C VAL A 37 9.80 -0.04 7.31
N ILE A 38 9.95 -1.07 6.47
CA ILE A 38 11.13 -1.95 6.49
C ILE A 38 12.42 -1.16 6.18
N ALA A 39 12.33 -0.16 5.31
CA ALA A 39 13.43 0.73 4.96
C ALA A 39 13.71 1.81 6.04
N GLY A 40 12.92 1.86 7.11
CA GLY A 40 13.12 2.76 8.25
C GLY A 40 12.27 4.02 8.24
N ALA A 41 11.19 4.09 7.45
CA ALA A 41 10.23 5.20 7.53
C ALA A 41 9.52 5.21 8.89
N GLU A 42 9.47 6.38 9.54
CA GLU A 42 8.85 6.57 10.86
C GLU A 42 7.47 7.25 10.77
N GLY A 43 7.19 7.94 9.65
CA GLY A 43 5.93 8.64 9.43
C GLY A 43 5.36 8.50 8.02
N TRP A 44 4.16 9.06 7.81
CA TRP A 44 3.51 9.07 6.49
C TRP A 44 4.22 9.94 5.47
N GLU A 45 4.88 11.00 5.91
CA GLU A 45 5.75 11.85 5.07
C GLU A 45 6.94 11.02 4.57
N ASP A 46 7.63 10.28 5.45
CA ASP A 46 8.72 9.38 5.03
C ASP A 46 8.25 8.28 4.06
N ILE A 47 7.02 7.80 4.20
CA ILE A 47 6.42 6.81 3.29
C ILE A 47 6.16 7.43 1.92
N GLU A 48 5.68 8.67 1.86
CA GLU A 48 5.52 9.43 0.62
C GLU A 48 6.88 9.65 -0.05
N ASP A 49 7.88 10.15 0.69
CA ASP A 49 9.24 10.37 0.21
C ASP A 49 9.90 9.08 -0.32
N PHE A 50 9.70 7.96 0.38
CA PHE A 50 10.13 6.64 -0.09
C PHE A 50 9.43 6.27 -1.40
N GLY A 51 8.11 6.46 -1.47
CA GLY A 51 7.33 6.21 -2.67
C GLY A 51 7.86 7.00 -3.87
N GLU A 52 8.08 8.29 -3.70
CA GLU A 52 8.61 9.18 -4.74
C GLU A 52 10.00 8.75 -5.19
N THR A 53 10.87 8.42 -4.25
CA THR A 53 12.24 7.97 -4.52
C THR A 53 12.26 6.67 -5.33
N TYR A 54 11.32 5.75 -5.08
CA TYR A 54 11.26 4.44 -5.72
C TYR A 54 10.09 4.29 -6.71
N PHE A 55 9.56 5.40 -7.23
CA PHE A 55 8.34 5.39 -8.04
C PHE A 55 8.46 4.52 -9.30
N ASP A 56 9.55 4.66 -10.06
CA ASP A 56 9.79 3.85 -11.26
C ASP A 56 9.84 2.36 -10.95
N TRP A 57 10.40 2.00 -9.78
CA TRP A 57 10.46 0.62 -9.33
C TRP A 57 9.08 0.07 -8.96
N LEU A 58 8.23 0.88 -8.33
CA LEU A 58 6.84 0.53 -8.04
C LEU A 58 6.04 0.33 -9.34
N GLN A 59 6.23 1.20 -10.33
CA GLN A 59 5.58 1.06 -11.64
C GLN A 59 5.99 -0.20 -12.39
N GLN A 60 7.27 -0.59 -12.32
CA GLN A 60 7.74 -1.86 -12.88
C GLN A 60 7.08 -3.09 -12.23
N LYS A 61 6.47 -2.94 -11.04
CA LYS A 61 5.68 -3.97 -10.36
C LYS A 61 4.18 -3.88 -10.65
N GLY A 62 3.76 -2.95 -11.51
CA GLY A 62 2.36 -2.71 -11.84
C GLY A 62 1.60 -1.90 -10.79
N LEU A 63 2.30 -1.30 -9.82
CA LEU A 63 1.70 -0.47 -8.78
C LEU A 63 1.70 1.00 -9.20
N PHE A 64 0.68 1.76 -8.77
CA PHE A 64 0.61 3.21 -8.97
C PHE A 64 0.90 3.67 -10.43
N PRO A 65 0.11 3.23 -11.42
CA PRO A 65 0.43 3.40 -12.83
C PRO A 65 0.52 4.86 -13.30
N THR A 66 0.06 5.82 -12.51
CA THR A 66 -0.01 7.24 -12.92
C THR A 66 0.58 8.19 -11.89
N ARG A 67 0.38 7.95 -10.59
CA ARG A 67 0.88 8.80 -9.50
C ARG A 67 0.79 8.07 -8.17
N LEU A 68 1.51 8.57 -7.17
CA LEU A 68 1.41 8.12 -5.77
C LEU A 68 0.29 8.84 -5.02
N PRO A 69 -0.25 8.26 -3.94
CA PRO A 69 -1.03 8.97 -2.94
C PRO A 69 -0.13 9.87 -2.09
N ALA A 70 -0.61 11.07 -1.77
CA ALA A 70 0.02 11.90 -0.74
C ALA A 70 -0.11 11.26 0.65
N HIS A 71 0.75 11.64 1.60
CA HIS A 71 0.80 11.09 2.96
C HIS A 71 -0.58 11.01 3.63
N ASP A 72 -1.37 12.08 3.58
CA ASP A 72 -2.74 12.13 4.14
C ASP A 72 -3.69 11.11 3.49
N THR A 73 -3.51 10.87 2.19
CA THR A 73 -4.34 9.91 1.45
C THR A 73 -3.96 8.49 1.84
N SER A 74 -2.66 8.19 1.94
CA SER A 74 -2.15 6.89 2.41
C SER A 74 -2.62 6.58 3.83
N ALA A 75 -2.46 7.54 4.74
CA ALA A 75 -2.90 7.43 6.13
C ALA A 75 -4.39 7.11 6.22
N ARG A 76 -5.22 7.83 5.45
CA ARG A 76 -6.65 7.62 5.42
C ARG A 76 -7.03 6.24 4.86
N ILE A 77 -6.40 5.79 3.78
CA ILE A 77 -6.69 4.47 3.18
C ILE A 77 -6.38 3.37 4.20
N ILE A 78 -5.19 3.41 4.81
CA ILE A 78 -4.79 2.42 5.81
C ILE A 78 -5.66 2.50 7.07
N SER A 79 -6.12 3.68 7.49
CA SER A 79 -7.01 3.81 8.66
C SER A 79 -8.38 3.15 8.49
N HIS A 80 -8.85 2.97 7.24
CA HIS A 80 -10.11 2.30 6.93
C HIS A 80 -9.94 0.78 6.77
N PHE A 81 -8.71 0.28 6.79
CA PHE A 81 -8.44 -1.14 6.73
C PHE A 81 -8.89 -1.84 8.02
N ASP A 82 -9.62 -2.94 7.87
CA ASP A 82 -9.99 -3.81 8.98
C ASP A 82 -8.82 -4.75 9.32
N PRO A 83 -8.12 -4.55 10.46
CA PRO A 83 -6.95 -5.35 10.81
C PRO A 83 -7.29 -6.83 11.05
N THR A 84 -8.56 -7.18 11.27
CA THR A 84 -8.96 -8.59 11.43
C THR A 84 -8.85 -9.39 10.14
N GLN A 85 -8.73 -8.74 8.97
CA GLN A 85 -8.47 -9.44 7.71
C GLN A 85 -7.04 -10.02 7.66
N LEU A 86 -6.11 -9.53 8.47
CA LEU A 86 -4.73 -10.04 8.53
C LEU A 86 -4.61 -11.41 9.22
N SER A 87 -5.58 -11.81 10.03
CA SER A 87 -5.49 -13.03 10.85
C SER A 87 -5.98 -14.30 10.13
N LYS A 88 -6.41 -14.21 8.87
CA LYS A 88 -7.17 -15.28 8.20
C LYS A 88 -6.37 -16.47 7.66
N ASN A 89 -5.04 -16.50 7.74
CA ASN A 89 -4.23 -17.55 7.08
C ASN A 89 -3.30 -18.39 7.99
N THR A 90 -3.61 -18.52 9.28
CA THR A 90 -3.01 -19.55 10.13
C THR A 90 -4.02 -20.64 10.48
N SER A 91 -4.13 -21.64 9.63
CA SER A 91 -4.69 -22.97 9.93
C SER A 91 -3.83 -24.03 9.27
#